data_AF-A0A0F6MSX7-F1
#
_entry.id   AF-A0A0F6MSX7-F1
#
_cell.length_a   1.000
_cell.length_b   1.000
_cell.length_c   1.000
_cell.angle_alpha   90.00
_cell.angle_beta   90.00
_cell.angle_gamma   90.00
#
_symmetry.space_group_name_H-M   'P 1'
#
loop_
_entity.id
_entity.type
_entity.pdbx_description
1 polymer ?
#
loop_
_entity_poly.entity_id
_entity_poly.type
_entity_poly.pdbx_seq_one_letter_code
_entity_poly.pdbx_strand_id
1 'polypeptide(L)'
;MKNKFILLLLCVLMVFVSCSTIQKDSIYSTTLSQDNIRNVEHIEINIVRQYRENNQEKIEDIKKDLNALLAVPSSDRSYLALVYALYADYFLLNRDKVSAKKMLKTAESYNPHEEYVHLVKSRLTDKLEDKRDYLISMIKLNPRAYRLQSELGFVYYLLEDYTRALVAFDASLDFLNEEYGLLYREKREYCRKFYKVDSDVKNSTAQILTQSKISLIDMTTLTQDNTHALDSITGTAFWRPAMLADRLKAAGWYADSVNISKGTATRKDAALFLWHLLIGNDNEALTQYSRQYVYSGKSSPIQDVAIDGVFFDAIIGLVEEDVIPLIDGRLFMPDGDVSGLDFYEWLKKADGLR
;
A
#
# COMPACT_ATOMS: atom_id res chain seq x y z
N MET A 1 -68.92 34.49 -65.36
CA MET A 1 -67.91 33.59 -64.73
C MET A 1 -66.51 34.14 -64.96
N LYS A 2 -66.00 35.03 -64.10
CA LYS A 2 -64.58 35.50 -64.14
C LYS A 2 -64.13 36.10 -62.80
N ASN A 3 -64.75 35.69 -61.68
CA ASN A 3 -64.45 36.11 -60.31
C ASN A 3 -63.76 35.00 -59.48
N LYS A 4 -62.94 34.15 -60.10
CA LYS A 4 -62.20 33.08 -59.37
C LYS A 4 -60.71 32.97 -59.70
N PHE A 5 -60.13 33.90 -60.45
CA PHE A 5 -58.71 33.83 -60.85
C PHE A 5 -57.79 34.88 -60.20
N ILE A 6 -58.35 35.82 -59.41
CA ILE A 6 -57.58 36.90 -58.76
C ILE A 6 -57.23 36.55 -57.29
N LEU A 7 -57.82 35.48 -56.73
CA LEU A 7 -57.55 35.04 -55.35
C LEU A 7 -56.38 34.05 -55.23
N LEU A 8 -55.79 33.59 -56.35
CA LEU A 8 -54.67 32.64 -56.35
C LEU A 8 -53.29 33.31 -56.54
N LEU A 9 -53.26 34.62 -56.79
CA LEU A 9 -52.02 35.38 -56.98
C LEU A 9 -51.56 36.15 -55.71
N LEU A 10 -52.24 35.93 -54.58
CA LEU A 10 -51.97 36.63 -53.31
C LEU A 10 -51.31 35.74 -52.23
N CYS A 11 -51.03 34.46 -52.54
CA CYS A 11 -50.41 33.51 -51.60
C CYS A 11 -48.95 33.12 -51.91
N VAL A 12 -48.31 33.71 -52.93
CA VAL A 12 -46.93 33.33 -53.33
C VAL A 12 -45.91 34.49 -53.17
N LEU A 13 -46.32 35.62 -52.58
CA LEU A 13 -45.48 36.82 -52.43
C LEU A 13 -45.18 37.22 -50.98
N MET A 14 -45.20 36.26 -50.04
CA MET A 14 -44.75 36.45 -48.64
C MET A 14 -43.59 35.51 -48.26
N VAL A 15 -42.49 35.51 -49.03
CA VAL A 15 -41.25 34.76 -48.68
C VAL A 15 -39.97 35.61 -48.70
N PHE A 16 -40.03 36.93 -48.91
CA PHE A 16 -38.83 37.76 -48.92
C PHE A 16 -38.84 38.88 -47.88
N VAL A 17 -38.89 38.50 -46.60
CA VAL A 17 -38.36 39.33 -45.50
C VAL A 17 -37.71 38.40 -44.48
N SER A 18 -36.53 37.87 -44.79
CA SER A 18 -35.63 37.37 -43.77
C SER A 18 -34.62 38.48 -43.50
N CYS A 19 -34.84 39.20 -42.41
CA CYS A 19 -33.83 40.03 -41.78
C CYS A 19 -32.57 39.19 -41.57
N SER A 20 -31.47 39.61 -42.19
CA SER A 20 -30.12 39.20 -41.80
C SER A 20 -29.82 39.75 -40.41
N THR A 21 -30.28 39.04 -39.38
CA THR A 21 -29.74 39.22 -38.04
C THR A 21 -28.32 38.68 -38.09
N ILE A 22 -27.35 39.58 -38.18
CA ILE A 22 -25.92 39.26 -38.06
C ILE A 22 -25.74 38.42 -36.80
N GLN A 23 -25.42 37.13 -36.97
CA GLN A 23 -24.94 36.29 -35.90
C GLN A 23 -23.69 36.96 -35.37
N LYS A 24 -23.72 37.38 -34.10
CA LYS A 24 -22.51 37.70 -33.36
C LYS A 24 -21.68 36.42 -33.38
N ASP A 25 -20.63 36.43 -34.20
CA ASP A 25 -19.64 35.37 -34.24
C ASP A 25 -19.21 35.06 -32.81
N SER A 26 -19.39 33.79 -32.49
CA SER A 26 -19.13 33.19 -31.20
C SER A 26 -17.65 33.28 -30.89
N ILE A 27 -17.25 34.27 -30.08
CA ILE A 27 -16.07 34.15 -29.21
C ILE A 27 -16.45 33.19 -28.08
N TYR A 28 -16.76 31.95 -28.43
CA TYR A 28 -16.92 30.82 -27.51
C TYR A 28 -15.79 29.84 -27.84
N SER A 29 -15.01 29.46 -26.82
CA SER A 29 -14.73 28.05 -26.48
C SER A 29 -13.36 27.78 -25.85
N THR A 30 -12.38 28.67 -25.92
CA THR A 30 -11.02 28.34 -25.41
C THR A 30 -10.78 28.76 -23.95
N THR A 31 -11.20 29.96 -23.54
CA THR A 31 -11.03 30.43 -22.15
C THR A 31 -11.99 29.75 -21.17
N LEU A 32 -13.27 29.64 -21.54
CA LEU A 32 -14.29 28.94 -20.73
C LEU A 32 -13.94 27.45 -20.52
N SER A 33 -13.32 26.78 -21.50
CA SER A 33 -12.92 25.38 -21.32
C SER A 33 -11.70 25.23 -20.41
N GLN A 34 -10.71 26.13 -20.50
CA GLN A 34 -9.55 26.12 -19.59
C GLN A 34 -9.92 26.44 -18.14
N ASP A 35 -10.80 27.40 -17.90
CA ASP A 35 -11.25 27.73 -16.54
C ASP A 35 -12.07 26.58 -15.94
N ASN A 36 -12.92 25.92 -16.74
CA ASN A 36 -13.67 24.75 -16.29
C ASN A 36 -12.75 23.57 -15.94
N ILE A 37 -11.70 23.32 -16.73
CA ILE A 37 -10.71 22.27 -16.42
C ILE A 37 -10.02 22.55 -15.09
N ARG A 38 -9.53 23.78 -14.88
CA ARG A 38 -8.89 24.18 -13.62
C ARG A 38 -9.81 24.07 -12.42
N ASN A 39 -11.08 24.46 -12.58
CA ASN A 39 -12.07 24.36 -11.51
C ASN A 39 -12.37 22.90 -11.15
N VAL A 40 -12.47 22.01 -12.15
CA VAL A 40 -12.66 20.58 -11.95
C VAL A 40 -11.47 19.94 -11.23
N GLU A 41 -10.24 20.26 -11.66
CA GLU A 41 -9.01 19.81 -10.99
C GLU A 41 -8.97 20.29 -9.52
N HIS A 42 -9.33 21.56 -9.27
CA HIS A 42 -9.40 22.10 -7.92
C HIS A 42 -10.43 21.38 -7.04
N ILE A 43 -11.60 21.06 -7.58
CA ILE A 43 -12.63 20.29 -6.86
C ILE A 43 -12.13 18.89 -6.52
N GLU A 44 -11.50 18.20 -7.49
CA GLU A 44 -10.90 16.87 -7.27
C GLU A 44 -9.90 16.90 -6.12
N ILE A 45 -8.95 17.85 -6.13
CA ILE A 45 -7.94 18.03 -5.08
C ILE A 45 -8.61 18.20 -3.72
N ASN A 46 -9.66 19.03 -3.64
CA ASN A 46 -10.38 19.24 -2.39
C ASN A 46 -11.12 17.97 -1.92
N ILE A 47 -11.74 17.20 -2.82
CA ILE A 47 -12.36 15.91 -2.48
C ILE A 47 -11.31 14.96 -1.89
N VAL A 48 -10.15 14.81 -2.54
CA VAL A 48 -9.05 13.94 -2.09
C VAL A 48 -8.55 14.37 -0.72
N ARG A 49 -8.37 15.67 -0.48
CA ARG A 49 -8.01 16.22 0.83
C ARG A 49 -9.04 15.85 1.92
N GLN A 50 -10.33 15.94 1.60
CA GLN A 50 -11.40 15.69 2.58
C GLN A 50 -11.55 14.20 2.96
N TYR A 51 -11.00 13.26 2.19
CA TYR A 51 -10.86 11.87 2.65
C TYR A 51 -9.94 11.73 3.88
N ARG A 52 -9.02 12.68 4.09
CA ARG A 52 -8.15 12.74 5.28
C ARG A 52 -8.71 13.64 6.37
N GLU A 53 -9.12 14.85 6.00
CA GLU A 53 -9.46 15.90 6.98
C GLU A 53 -10.91 15.82 7.47
N ASN A 54 -11.83 15.34 6.62
CA ASN A 54 -13.26 15.24 6.91
C ASN A 54 -13.87 16.55 7.47
N ASN A 55 -13.45 17.70 6.94
CA ASN A 55 -13.95 19.01 7.34
C ASN A 55 -15.29 19.30 6.65
N GLN A 56 -16.37 19.32 7.44
CA GLN A 56 -17.73 19.49 6.93
C GLN A 56 -17.97 20.84 6.23
N GLU A 57 -17.34 21.93 6.68
CA GLU A 57 -17.44 23.23 6.01
C GLU A 57 -16.85 23.16 4.59
N LYS A 58 -15.69 22.52 4.45
CA LYS A 58 -15.02 22.34 3.16
C LYS A 58 -15.76 21.37 2.25
N ILE A 59 -16.46 20.39 2.82
CA ILE A 59 -17.33 19.48 2.06
C ILE A 59 -18.53 20.23 1.47
N GLU A 60 -19.15 21.16 2.22
CA GLU A 60 -20.23 21.99 1.67
C GLU A 60 -19.74 22.97 0.59
N ASP A 61 -18.52 23.51 0.73
CA ASP A 61 -17.87 24.32 -0.31
C ASP A 61 -17.76 23.52 -1.64
N ILE A 62 -17.29 22.26 -1.57
CA ILE A 62 -17.20 21.37 -2.75
C ILE A 62 -18.55 21.23 -3.46
N LYS A 63 -19.63 21.05 -2.71
CA LYS A 63 -20.98 20.92 -3.28
C LYS A 63 -21.41 22.19 -3.99
N LYS A 64 -21.12 23.36 -3.41
CA LYS A 64 -21.42 24.66 -4.01
C LYS A 64 -20.68 24.83 -5.34
N ASP A 65 -19.40 24.47 -5.38
CA ASP A 65 -18.58 24.55 -6.58
C ASP A 65 -19.09 23.60 -7.68
N LEU A 66 -19.43 22.35 -7.32
CA LEU A 66 -20.05 21.40 -8.25
C LEU A 66 -21.39 21.89 -8.82
N ASN A 67 -22.24 22.50 -7.97
CA ASN A 67 -23.50 23.08 -8.43
C ASN A 67 -23.26 24.26 -9.38
N ALA A 68 -22.24 25.09 -9.13
CA ALA A 68 -21.89 26.20 -10.01
C ALA A 68 -21.41 25.70 -11.38
N LEU A 69 -20.62 24.63 -11.43
CA LEU A 69 -20.18 24.00 -12.68
C LEU A 69 -21.33 23.44 -13.52
N LEU A 70 -22.34 22.84 -12.87
CA LEU A 70 -23.52 22.29 -13.57
C LEU A 70 -24.59 23.35 -13.91
N ALA A 71 -24.54 24.53 -13.29
CA ALA A 71 -25.44 25.63 -13.63
C ALA A 71 -25.15 26.23 -15.01
N VAL A 72 -23.93 26.08 -15.51
CA VAL A 72 -23.53 26.49 -16.86
C VAL A 72 -23.77 25.31 -17.82
N PRO A 73 -24.69 25.43 -18.80
CA PRO A 73 -24.93 24.35 -19.76
C PRO A 73 -23.66 24.01 -20.55
N SER A 74 -23.37 22.72 -20.69
CA SER A 74 -22.28 22.22 -21.52
C SER A 74 -22.79 21.11 -22.42
N SER A 75 -22.28 21.05 -23.64
CA SER A 75 -22.48 19.92 -24.58
C SER A 75 -21.32 18.91 -24.53
N ASP A 76 -20.24 19.22 -23.81
CA ASP A 76 -19.11 18.33 -23.64
C ASP A 76 -19.47 17.18 -22.70
N ARG A 77 -19.66 16.00 -23.28
CA ARG A 77 -20.04 14.78 -22.56
C ARG A 77 -18.94 14.28 -21.64
N SER A 78 -17.66 14.47 -21.98
CA SER A 78 -16.55 14.03 -21.12
C SER A 78 -16.46 14.92 -19.88
N TYR A 79 -16.57 16.24 -20.07
CA TYR A 79 -16.67 17.19 -18.97
C TYR A 79 -17.85 16.86 -18.05
N LEU A 80 -19.05 16.65 -18.61
CA LEU A 80 -20.23 16.32 -17.80
C LEU A 80 -20.06 15.00 -17.05
N ALA A 81 -19.51 13.97 -17.69
CA ALA A 81 -19.24 12.69 -17.02
C ALA A 81 -18.29 12.88 -15.82
N LEU A 82 -17.22 13.65 -15.99
CA LEU A 82 -16.27 13.95 -14.91
C LEU A 82 -16.93 14.72 -13.76
N VAL A 83 -17.68 15.79 -14.04
CA VAL A 83 -18.37 16.57 -13.00
C VAL A 83 -19.39 15.73 -12.23
N TYR A 84 -20.17 14.89 -12.91
CA TYR A 84 -21.10 13.97 -12.24
C TYR A 84 -20.40 12.86 -11.46
N ALA A 85 -19.24 12.38 -11.93
CA ALA A 85 -18.42 11.43 -11.18
C ALA A 85 -17.86 12.08 -9.89
N LEU A 86 -17.37 13.32 -9.96
CA LEU A 86 -16.96 14.07 -8.77
C LEU A 86 -18.13 14.31 -7.80
N TYR A 87 -19.34 14.56 -8.31
CA TYR A 87 -20.54 14.64 -7.48
C TYR A 87 -20.86 13.30 -6.77
N ALA A 88 -20.66 12.18 -7.46
CA ALA A 88 -20.80 10.86 -6.84
C ALA A 88 -19.76 10.62 -5.74
N ASP A 89 -18.52 11.09 -5.94
CA ASP A 89 -17.44 11.00 -4.96
C ASP A 89 -17.67 11.90 -3.74
N TYR A 90 -18.22 13.10 -3.95
CA TYR A 90 -18.73 13.95 -2.88
C TYR A 90 -19.79 13.23 -2.02
N PHE A 91 -20.70 12.48 -2.65
CA PHE A 91 -21.68 11.69 -1.89
C PHE A 91 -21.03 10.51 -1.15
N LEU A 92 -19.96 9.91 -1.70
CA LEU A 92 -19.17 8.90 -1.00
C LEU A 92 -18.49 9.48 0.25
N LEU A 93 -17.92 10.68 0.18
CA LEU A 93 -17.38 11.40 1.35
C LEU A 93 -18.45 11.56 2.45
N ASN A 94 -19.68 11.87 2.06
CA ASN A 94 -20.83 12.00 2.98
C ASN A 94 -21.49 10.67 3.36
N ARG A 95 -20.90 9.53 2.97
CA ARG A 95 -21.43 8.18 3.21
C ARG A 95 -22.83 7.92 2.63
N ASP A 96 -23.27 8.74 1.67
CA ASP A 96 -24.53 8.58 0.96
C ASP A 96 -24.33 7.74 -0.31
N LYS A 97 -24.24 6.41 -0.12
CA LYS A 97 -24.10 5.45 -1.24
C LYS A 97 -25.26 5.50 -2.23
N VAL A 98 -26.46 5.92 -1.81
CA VAL A 98 -27.65 5.95 -2.67
C VAL A 98 -27.53 7.08 -3.68
N SER A 99 -27.23 8.29 -3.21
CA SER A 99 -27.02 9.44 -4.08
C SER A 99 -25.76 9.29 -4.93
N ALA A 100 -24.69 8.70 -4.38
CA ALA A 100 -23.48 8.37 -5.14
C ALA A 100 -23.78 7.46 -6.33
N LYS A 101 -24.55 6.37 -6.14
CA LYS A 101 -24.96 5.47 -7.24
C LYS A 101 -25.80 6.19 -8.29
N LYS A 102 -26.68 7.12 -7.88
CA LYS A 102 -27.49 7.92 -8.80
C LYS A 102 -26.61 8.81 -9.68
N MET A 103 -25.66 9.54 -9.08
CA MET A 103 -24.73 10.40 -9.82
C MET A 103 -23.78 9.61 -10.72
N LEU A 104 -23.29 8.45 -10.25
CA LEU A 104 -22.49 7.55 -11.08
C LEU A 104 -23.26 7.11 -12.33
N LYS A 105 -24.52 6.71 -12.21
CA LYS A 105 -25.35 6.32 -13.36
C LYS A 105 -25.51 7.47 -14.36
N THR A 106 -25.66 8.70 -13.87
CA THR A 106 -25.70 9.89 -14.73
C THR A 106 -24.36 10.10 -15.43
N ALA A 107 -23.24 9.98 -14.73
CA ALA A 107 -21.90 10.08 -15.31
C ALA A 107 -21.67 9.02 -16.41
N GLU A 108 -22.03 7.76 -16.15
CA GLU A 108 -21.95 6.65 -17.11
C GLU A 108 -22.79 6.92 -18.38
N SER A 109 -23.95 7.58 -18.26
CA SER A 109 -24.76 7.92 -19.43
C SER A 109 -24.11 8.97 -20.34
N TYR A 110 -23.26 9.83 -19.79
CA TYR A 110 -22.55 10.84 -20.56
C TYR A 110 -21.31 10.26 -21.22
N ASN A 111 -20.42 9.64 -20.44
CA ASN A 111 -19.24 8.94 -20.92
C ASN A 111 -18.84 7.81 -19.94
N PRO A 112 -19.08 6.53 -20.26
CA PRO A 112 -18.74 5.41 -19.39
C PRO A 112 -17.25 5.04 -19.39
N HIS A 113 -16.45 5.64 -20.27
CA HIS A 113 -15.01 5.36 -20.42
C HIS A 113 -14.11 6.36 -19.70
N GLU A 114 -14.70 7.34 -19.01
CA GLU A 114 -13.95 8.35 -18.30
C GLU A 114 -13.25 7.76 -17.05
N GLU A 115 -11.98 8.12 -16.83
CA GLU A 115 -11.16 7.53 -15.75
C GLU A 115 -11.83 7.71 -14.38
N TYR A 116 -12.32 8.91 -14.08
CA TYR A 116 -12.92 9.20 -12.78
C TYR A 116 -14.25 8.44 -12.56
N VAL A 117 -14.97 8.10 -13.63
CA VAL A 117 -16.16 7.23 -13.57
C VAL A 117 -15.76 5.85 -13.07
N HIS A 118 -14.66 5.29 -13.59
CA HIS A 118 -14.12 4.01 -13.14
C HIS A 118 -13.62 4.06 -11.69
N LEU A 119 -13.01 5.17 -11.28
CA LEU A 119 -12.56 5.37 -9.90
C LEU A 119 -13.72 5.26 -8.92
N VAL A 120 -14.77 6.06 -9.13
CA VAL A 120 -15.95 6.08 -8.24
C VAL A 120 -16.70 4.76 -8.28
N LYS A 121 -16.82 4.15 -9.47
CA LYS A 121 -17.40 2.81 -9.61
C LYS A 121 -16.68 1.78 -8.76
N SER A 122 -15.35 1.78 -8.78
CA SER A 122 -14.55 0.90 -7.92
C SER A 122 -14.79 1.15 -6.43
N ARG A 123 -14.93 2.42 -6.00
CA ARG A 123 -15.20 2.78 -4.60
C ARG A 123 -16.60 2.39 -4.13
N LEU A 124 -17.55 2.26 -5.05
CA LEU A 124 -18.90 1.76 -4.79
C LEU A 124 -19.01 0.23 -4.82
N THR A 125 -17.99 -0.48 -5.28
CA THR A 125 -17.92 -1.95 -5.25
C THR A 125 -17.65 -2.42 -3.82
N ASP A 126 -18.53 -3.26 -3.28
CA ASP A 126 -18.47 -3.63 -1.86
C ASP A 126 -17.39 -4.69 -1.54
N LYS A 127 -17.15 -5.67 -2.43
CA LYS A 127 -16.13 -6.70 -2.23
C LYS A 127 -14.76 -6.24 -2.72
N LEU A 128 -13.72 -6.48 -1.92
CA LEU A 128 -12.35 -6.05 -2.23
C LEU A 128 -11.77 -6.79 -3.44
N GLU A 129 -12.06 -8.08 -3.59
CA GLU A 129 -11.60 -8.91 -4.71
C GLU A 129 -12.25 -8.46 -6.02
N ASP A 130 -13.57 -8.20 -6.01
CA ASP A 130 -14.29 -7.68 -7.18
C ASP A 130 -13.75 -6.29 -7.56
N LYS A 131 -13.46 -5.45 -6.56
CA LYS A 131 -12.86 -4.12 -6.76
C LYS A 131 -11.46 -4.22 -7.37
N ARG A 132 -10.61 -5.13 -6.85
CA ARG A 132 -9.26 -5.41 -7.37
C ARG A 132 -9.34 -5.84 -8.83
N ASP A 133 -10.15 -6.85 -9.13
CA ASP A 133 -10.23 -7.44 -10.47
C ASP A 133 -10.79 -6.42 -11.48
N TYR A 134 -11.76 -5.62 -11.05
CA TYR A 134 -12.27 -4.50 -11.82
C TYR A 134 -11.17 -3.47 -12.14
N LEU A 135 -10.44 -2.98 -11.14
CA LEU A 135 -9.36 -2.01 -11.33
C LEU A 135 -8.25 -2.56 -12.24
N ILE A 136 -7.84 -3.82 -12.05
CA ILE A 136 -6.87 -4.50 -12.94
C ILE A 136 -7.37 -4.48 -14.38
N SER A 137 -8.64 -4.80 -14.62
CA SER A 137 -9.21 -4.80 -15.98
C SER A 137 -9.17 -3.41 -16.62
N MET A 138 -9.46 -2.36 -15.85
CA MET A 138 -9.45 -0.98 -16.35
C MET A 138 -8.03 -0.45 -16.61
N ILE A 139 -7.08 -0.75 -15.73
CA ILE A 139 -5.68 -0.35 -15.89
C ILE A 139 -5.03 -1.05 -17.09
N LYS A 140 -5.42 -2.29 -17.39
CA LYS A 140 -4.98 -2.97 -18.62
C LYS A 140 -5.41 -2.23 -19.88
N LEU A 141 -6.60 -1.62 -19.87
CA LEU A 141 -7.12 -0.83 -21.01
C LEU A 141 -6.47 0.56 -21.07
N ASN A 142 -6.14 1.16 -19.92
CA ASN A 142 -5.43 2.43 -19.85
C ASN A 142 -4.29 2.38 -18.80
N PRO A 143 -3.07 2.02 -19.22
CA PRO A 143 -1.91 1.96 -18.32
C PRO A 143 -1.47 3.30 -17.73
N ARG A 144 -2.03 4.43 -18.18
CA ARG A 144 -1.78 5.77 -17.62
C ARG A 144 -2.90 6.27 -16.71
N ALA A 145 -3.85 5.41 -16.35
CA ALA A 145 -4.89 5.72 -15.37
C ALA A 145 -4.31 5.71 -13.95
N TYR A 146 -3.49 6.72 -13.63
CA TYR A 146 -2.74 6.78 -12.37
C TYR A 146 -3.66 6.86 -11.15
N ARG A 147 -4.87 7.46 -11.26
CA ARG A 147 -5.83 7.47 -10.15
C ARG A 147 -6.28 6.05 -9.82
N LEU A 148 -6.58 5.26 -10.86
CA LEU A 148 -6.98 3.87 -10.70
C LEU A 148 -5.84 3.01 -10.16
N GLN A 149 -4.60 3.27 -10.56
CA GLN A 149 -3.43 2.58 -10.00
C GLN A 149 -3.23 2.88 -8.51
N SER A 150 -3.36 4.14 -8.10
CA SER A 150 -3.26 4.50 -6.67
C SER A 150 -4.38 3.86 -5.84
N GLU A 151 -5.60 3.80 -6.39
CA GLU A 151 -6.74 3.12 -5.77
C GLU A 151 -6.50 1.60 -5.70
N LEU A 152 -5.90 1.00 -6.74
CA LEU A 152 -5.52 -0.42 -6.73
C LEU A 152 -4.45 -0.70 -5.66
N GLY A 153 -3.48 0.20 -5.48
CA GLY A 153 -2.50 0.11 -4.40
C GLY A 153 -3.18 0.09 -3.02
N PHE A 154 -4.19 0.93 -2.82
CA PHE A 154 -4.98 0.92 -1.60
C PHE A 154 -5.79 -0.37 -1.42
N VAL A 155 -6.36 -0.91 -2.50
CA VAL A 155 -7.07 -2.20 -2.46
C VAL A 155 -6.14 -3.35 -2.11
N TYR A 156 -4.94 -3.41 -2.70
CA TYR A 156 -3.94 -4.40 -2.33
C TYR A 156 -3.51 -4.27 -0.87
N TYR A 157 -3.36 -3.05 -0.36
CA TYR A 157 -3.10 -2.82 1.06
C TYR A 157 -4.20 -3.40 1.96
N LEU A 158 -5.48 -3.19 1.60
CA LEU A 158 -6.61 -3.77 2.34
C LEU A 158 -6.71 -5.29 2.22
N LEU A 159 -6.20 -5.86 1.14
CA LEU A 159 -6.07 -7.29 0.91
C LEU A 159 -4.76 -7.86 1.49
N GLU A 160 -3.97 -7.04 2.19
CA GLU A 160 -2.70 -7.41 2.82
C GLU A 160 -1.61 -7.88 1.83
N ASP A 161 -1.78 -7.61 0.54
CA ASP A 161 -0.77 -7.84 -0.50
C ASP A 161 0.16 -6.62 -0.60
N TYR A 162 1.02 -6.46 0.40
CA TYR A 162 1.86 -5.27 0.56
C TYR A 162 2.87 -5.08 -0.57
N THR A 163 3.33 -6.17 -1.20
CA THR A 163 4.23 -6.10 -2.34
C THR A 163 3.54 -5.46 -3.53
N ARG A 164 2.36 -5.94 -3.93
CA ARG A 164 1.62 -5.34 -5.06
C ARG A 164 1.08 -3.96 -4.72
N ALA A 165 0.73 -3.72 -3.46
CA ALA A 165 0.34 -2.39 -2.99
C ALA A 165 1.46 -1.37 -3.20
N LEU A 166 2.69 -1.69 -2.77
CA LEU A 166 3.85 -0.81 -2.93
C LEU A 166 4.13 -0.51 -4.41
N VAL A 167 4.14 -1.55 -5.26
CA VAL A 167 4.35 -1.39 -6.71
C VAL A 167 3.31 -0.46 -7.33
N ALA A 168 2.03 -0.63 -6.99
CA ALA A 168 0.96 0.20 -7.54
C ALA A 168 1.03 1.65 -7.05
N PHE A 169 1.39 1.89 -5.78
CA PHE A 169 1.64 3.25 -5.28
C PHE A 169 2.84 3.90 -5.97
N ASP A 170 3.95 3.19 -6.11
CA ASP A 170 5.18 3.71 -6.73
C ASP A 170 5.01 3.98 -8.23
N ALA A 171 4.14 3.22 -8.91
CA ALA A 171 3.85 3.43 -10.33
C ALA A 171 2.98 4.67 -10.61
N SER A 172 2.30 5.22 -9.59
CA SER A 172 1.22 6.19 -9.82
C SER A 172 1.36 7.53 -9.10
N LEU A 173 1.82 7.55 -7.84
CA LEU A 173 1.70 8.75 -7.00
C LEU A 173 2.53 9.94 -7.51
N ASP A 174 3.67 9.70 -8.16
CA ASP A 174 4.52 10.76 -8.73
C ASP A 174 3.88 11.48 -9.92
N PHE A 175 2.82 10.90 -10.50
CA PHE A 175 2.07 11.46 -11.63
C PHE A 175 0.74 12.12 -11.22
N LEU A 176 0.41 12.10 -9.92
CA LEU A 176 -0.81 12.67 -9.38
C LEU A 176 -0.52 13.96 -8.60
N ASN A 177 -1.58 14.69 -8.26
CA ASN A 177 -1.46 15.83 -7.36
C ASN A 177 -0.97 15.38 -5.96
N GLU A 178 -0.24 16.25 -5.26
CA GLU A 178 0.34 15.97 -3.94
C GLU A 178 -0.66 15.45 -2.89
N GLU A 179 -1.94 15.85 -2.99
CA GLU A 179 -2.98 15.37 -2.07
C GLU A 179 -3.21 13.87 -2.15
N TYR A 180 -3.03 13.24 -3.32
CA TYR A 180 -3.05 11.77 -3.44
C TYR A 180 -1.88 11.14 -2.69
N GLY A 181 -0.69 11.73 -2.80
CA GLY A 181 0.48 11.33 -2.05
C GLY A 181 0.26 11.43 -0.54
N LEU A 182 -0.39 12.51 -0.07
CA LEU A 182 -0.76 12.68 1.33
C LEU A 182 -1.81 11.66 1.78
N LEU A 183 -2.83 11.39 0.97
CA LEU A 183 -3.89 10.42 1.25
C LEU A 183 -3.32 9.02 1.52
N TYR A 184 -2.39 8.57 0.68
CA TYR A 184 -1.86 7.21 0.74
C TYR A 184 -0.50 7.08 1.45
N ARG A 185 0.11 8.17 1.91
CA ARG A 185 1.47 8.20 2.50
C ARG A 185 1.69 7.10 3.54
N GLU A 186 0.87 7.07 4.58
CA GLU A 186 1.04 6.13 5.69
C GLU A 186 0.95 4.67 5.23
N LYS A 187 0.05 4.40 4.27
CA LYS A 187 -0.23 3.06 3.76
C LYS A 187 0.91 2.61 2.85
N ARG A 188 1.45 3.51 2.03
CA ARG A 188 2.65 3.27 1.23
C ARG A 188 3.87 3.02 2.10
N GLU A 189 4.11 3.84 3.13
CA GLU A 189 5.23 3.63 4.06
C GLU A 189 5.10 2.32 4.83
N TYR A 190 3.88 1.93 5.19
CA TYR A 190 3.60 0.61 5.75
C TYR A 190 3.98 -0.49 4.74
N CYS A 191 3.51 -0.40 3.50
CA CYS A 191 3.86 -1.38 2.47
C CYS A 191 5.37 -1.45 2.25
N ARG A 192 6.09 -0.32 2.25
CA ARG A 192 7.57 -0.30 2.16
C ARG A 192 8.26 -1.04 3.30
N LYS A 193 7.68 -1.07 4.50
CA LYS A 193 8.24 -1.84 5.61
C LYS A 193 7.97 -3.35 5.47
N PHE A 194 6.83 -3.71 4.89
CA PHE A 194 6.35 -5.10 4.87
C PHE A 194 6.31 -5.75 3.48
N TYR A 195 6.84 -5.13 2.42
CA TYR A 195 6.76 -5.66 1.04
C TYR A 195 7.51 -6.97 0.83
N LYS A 196 8.41 -7.35 1.73
CA LYS A 196 9.15 -8.63 1.71
C LYS A 196 8.45 -9.73 2.53
N VAL A 197 7.32 -9.42 3.16
CA VAL A 197 6.51 -10.37 3.90
C VAL A 197 5.61 -11.06 2.90
N ASP A 198 5.75 -12.37 2.72
CA ASP A 198 4.97 -13.15 1.76
C ASP A 198 3.46 -12.98 1.96
N SER A 199 2.67 -13.10 0.88
CA SER A 199 1.21 -12.93 0.92
C SER A 199 0.46 -14.03 1.69
N ASP A 200 1.13 -15.14 2.04
CA ASP A 200 0.56 -16.30 2.75
C ASP A 200 1.01 -16.35 4.23
N VAL A 201 1.22 -15.19 4.83
CA VAL A 201 1.75 -15.10 6.18
C VAL A 201 0.65 -15.31 7.22
N LYS A 202 0.85 -16.31 8.10
CA LYS A 202 -0.09 -16.62 9.19
C LYS A 202 -0.31 -15.38 10.08
N ASN A 203 -1.52 -15.23 10.62
CA ASN A 203 -1.88 -14.11 11.51
C ASN A 203 -0.91 -13.92 12.69
N SER A 204 -0.33 -15.01 13.22
CA SER A 204 0.70 -14.99 14.27
C SER A 204 1.94 -14.21 13.83
N THR A 205 2.47 -14.52 12.64
CA THR A 205 3.61 -13.81 12.06
C THR A 205 3.27 -12.34 11.85
N ALA A 206 2.15 -12.02 11.21
CA ALA A 206 1.75 -10.63 10.96
C ALA A 206 1.69 -9.80 12.27
N GLN A 207 1.12 -10.37 13.34
CA GLN A 207 1.08 -9.73 14.65
C GLN A 207 2.49 -9.49 15.22
N ILE A 208 3.37 -10.49 15.16
CA ILE A 208 4.74 -10.39 15.68
C ILE A 208 5.56 -9.35 14.91
N LEU A 209 5.42 -9.30 13.58
CA LEU A 209 6.17 -8.36 12.73
C LEU A 209 5.91 -6.89 13.07
N THR A 210 4.77 -6.56 13.66
CA THR A 210 4.43 -5.19 14.10
C THR A 210 5.04 -4.80 15.46
N GLN A 211 5.60 -5.75 16.20
CA GLN A 211 6.14 -5.49 17.53
C GLN A 211 7.52 -4.84 17.45
N SER A 212 7.71 -3.74 18.19
CA SER A 212 9.02 -3.09 18.34
C SER A 212 10.01 -3.90 19.19
N LYS A 213 9.50 -4.83 20.01
CA LYS A 213 10.27 -5.72 20.87
C LYS A 213 9.56 -7.06 20.97
N ILE A 214 10.19 -8.12 20.45
CA ILE A 214 9.61 -9.47 20.45
C ILE A 214 10.02 -10.26 21.69
N SER A 215 9.22 -11.27 22.03
CA SER A 215 9.58 -12.27 23.03
C SER A 215 10.53 -13.33 22.47
N LEU A 216 11.17 -14.09 23.36
CA LEU A 216 11.98 -15.25 22.95
C LEU A 216 11.13 -16.34 22.25
N ILE A 217 9.85 -16.47 22.62
CA ILE A 217 8.90 -17.40 21.99
C ILE A 217 8.52 -16.94 20.58
N ASP A 218 8.45 -15.63 20.36
CA ASP A 218 8.14 -15.09 19.03
C ASP A 218 9.23 -15.45 18.02
N MET A 219 10.51 -15.53 18.41
CA MET A 219 11.58 -16.04 17.55
C MET A 219 11.33 -17.49 17.10
N THR A 220 10.93 -18.38 18.02
CA THR A 220 10.52 -19.75 17.69
C THR A 220 9.30 -19.77 16.78
N THR A 221 8.30 -18.92 17.06
CA THR A 221 7.05 -18.83 16.29
C THR A 221 7.34 -18.42 14.85
N LEU A 222 8.09 -17.33 14.66
CA LEU A 222 8.50 -16.86 13.33
C LEU A 222 9.29 -17.92 12.58
N THR A 223 10.19 -18.63 13.25
CA THR A 223 10.99 -19.69 12.61
C THR A 223 10.12 -20.85 12.15
N GLN A 224 9.24 -21.39 13.01
CA GLN A 224 8.35 -22.49 12.65
C GLN A 224 7.31 -22.10 11.59
N ASP A 225 6.84 -20.85 11.60
CA ASP A 225 5.79 -20.40 10.68
C ASP A 225 6.31 -20.10 9.27
N ASN A 226 7.59 -19.75 9.12
CA ASN A 226 8.10 -19.15 7.88
C ASN A 226 9.32 -19.85 7.28
N THR A 227 9.75 -20.98 7.87
CA THR A 227 10.88 -21.78 7.40
C THR A 227 10.62 -23.27 7.60
N HIS A 228 11.40 -24.10 6.91
CA HIS A 228 11.51 -25.55 7.16
C HIS A 228 12.69 -25.85 8.09
N ALA A 229 13.16 -24.86 8.86
CA ALA A 229 14.39 -24.98 9.63
C ALA A 229 14.29 -26.05 10.73
N LEU A 230 13.12 -26.14 11.34
CA LEU A 230 12.86 -26.96 12.52
C LEU A 230 12.31 -28.35 12.19
N ASP A 231 12.12 -28.68 10.91
CA ASP A 231 11.51 -29.95 10.48
C ASP A 231 12.33 -31.17 10.92
N SER A 232 13.66 -31.04 11.02
CA SER A 232 14.55 -32.08 11.57
C SER A 232 14.31 -32.35 13.06
N ILE A 233 13.75 -31.38 13.79
CA ILE A 233 13.46 -31.45 15.24
C ILE A 233 12.00 -31.86 15.46
N THR A 234 11.08 -31.30 14.69
CA THR A 234 9.62 -31.50 14.86
C THR A 234 9.07 -32.67 14.06
N GLY A 235 9.83 -33.20 13.09
CA GLY A 235 9.36 -34.20 12.14
C GLY A 235 8.22 -33.68 11.27
N THR A 236 8.32 -32.42 10.82
CA THR A 236 7.32 -31.64 10.06
C THR A 236 5.99 -31.37 10.78
N ALA A 237 5.81 -31.88 12.01
CA ALA A 237 4.63 -31.60 12.80
C ALA A 237 4.66 -30.15 13.31
N PHE A 238 3.49 -29.51 13.39
CA PHE A 238 3.36 -28.20 14.01
C PHE A 238 3.25 -28.31 15.53
N TRP A 239 4.19 -27.71 16.26
CA TRP A 239 4.27 -27.77 17.72
C TRP A 239 3.79 -26.45 18.33
N ARG A 240 3.25 -26.52 19.56
CA ARG A 240 2.90 -25.29 20.31
C ARG A 240 4.18 -24.48 20.57
N PRO A 241 4.22 -23.17 20.26
CA PRO A 241 5.46 -22.39 20.30
C PRO A 241 6.21 -22.44 21.63
N ALA A 242 5.53 -22.35 22.77
CA ALA A 242 6.18 -22.43 24.08
C ALA A 242 6.88 -23.79 24.32
N MET A 243 6.21 -24.88 23.96
CA MET A 243 6.77 -26.24 24.09
C MET A 243 7.96 -26.44 23.15
N LEU A 244 7.87 -25.92 21.92
CA LEU A 244 8.98 -25.98 20.97
C LEU A 244 10.16 -25.15 21.45
N ALA A 245 9.93 -23.94 21.96
CA ALA A 245 10.97 -23.07 22.50
C ALA A 245 11.71 -23.72 23.69
N ASP A 246 10.99 -24.40 24.58
CA ASP A 246 11.61 -25.17 25.68
C ASP A 246 12.50 -26.31 25.15
N ARG A 247 12.04 -27.02 24.10
CA ARG A 247 12.83 -28.08 23.46
C ARG A 247 14.08 -27.53 22.74
N LEU A 248 13.95 -26.39 22.06
CA LEU A 248 15.07 -25.71 21.42
C LEU A 248 16.07 -25.20 22.45
N LYS A 249 15.61 -24.68 23.59
CA LYS A 249 16.49 -24.31 24.71
C LYS A 249 17.27 -25.51 25.22
N ALA A 250 16.62 -26.66 25.43
CA ALA A 250 17.31 -27.88 25.83
C ALA A 250 18.34 -28.38 24.79
N ALA A 251 18.23 -27.93 23.54
CA ALA A 251 19.17 -28.20 22.46
C ALA A 251 20.22 -27.09 22.24
N GLY A 252 20.29 -26.07 23.10
CA GLY A 252 21.31 -25.01 23.05
C GLY A 252 20.96 -23.78 22.20
N TRP A 253 19.80 -23.76 21.53
CA TRP A 253 19.38 -22.64 20.66
C TRP A 253 19.11 -21.34 21.44
N TYR A 254 18.98 -21.44 22.75
CA TYR A 254 18.83 -20.31 23.67
C TYR A 254 19.85 -20.45 24.79
N ALA A 255 20.34 -19.32 25.32
CA ALA A 255 21.26 -19.36 26.44
C ALA A 255 20.58 -19.90 27.70
N ASP A 256 21.29 -20.70 28.50
CA ASP A 256 20.74 -21.35 29.69
C ASP A 256 20.13 -20.37 30.70
N SER A 257 20.70 -19.17 30.80
CA SER A 257 20.30 -18.13 31.74
C SER A 257 18.95 -17.47 31.44
N VAL A 258 18.40 -17.62 30.22
CA VAL A 258 17.20 -16.86 29.82
C VAL A 258 15.91 -17.55 30.28
N ASN A 259 14.90 -16.75 30.62
CA ASN A 259 13.56 -17.27 30.88
C ASN A 259 12.70 -17.14 29.60
N ILE A 260 12.50 -18.25 28.89
CA ILE A 260 11.76 -18.28 27.61
C ILE A 260 10.34 -17.71 27.75
N SER A 261 9.65 -18.02 28.85
CA SER A 261 8.23 -17.64 29.04
C SER A 261 7.99 -16.15 29.30
N LYS A 262 9.01 -15.42 29.77
CA LYS A 262 8.90 -14.01 30.18
C LYS A 262 9.95 -13.10 29.54
N GLY A 263 10.94 -13.68 28.87
CA GLY A 263 12.08 -12.99 28.31
C GLY A 263 11.75 -12.34 26.97
N THR A 264 12.31 -11.16 26.78
CA THR A 264 12.32 -10.46 25.50
C THR A 264 13.61 -10.76 24.75
N ALA A 265 13.54 -10.85 23.43
CA ALA A 265 14.71 -11.12 22.62
C ALA A 265 15.64 -9.89 22.55
N THR A 266 16.92 -10.13 22.80
CA THR A 266 18.00 -9.19 22.51
C THR A 266 18.79 -9.63 21.29
N ARG A 267 19.62 -8.75 20.74
CA ARG A 267 20.43 -9.05 19.53
C ARG A 267 21.34 -10.27 19.72
N LYS A 268 21.90 -10.47 20.91
CA LYS A 268 22.72 -11.67 21.21
C LYS A 268 21.89 -12.95 21.30
N ASP A 269 20.64 -12.86 21.77
CA ASP A 269 19.73 -14.02 21.79
C ASP A 269 19.36 -14.43 20.37
N ALA A 270 19.02 -13.45 19.52
CA ALA A 270 18.77 -13.67 18.09
C ALA A 270 20.01 -14.26 17.40
N ALA A 271 21.22 -13.77 17.75
CA ALA A 271 22.45 -14.28 17.19
C ALA A 271 22.67 -15.77 17.53
N LEU A 272 22.57 -16.13 18.82
CA LEU A 272 22.72 -17.53 19.21
C LEU A 272 21.71 -18.46 18.53
N PHE A 273 20.46 -18.01 18.43
CA PHE A 273 19.38 -18.76 17.82
C PHE A 273 19.62 -18.98 16.31
N LEU A 274 19.96 -17.92 15.57
CA LEU A 274 20.18 -17.99 14.12
C LEU A 274 21.49 -18.71 13.77
N TRP A 275 22.50 -18.67 14.63
CA TRP A 275 23.73 -19.43 14.43
C TRP A 275 23.47 -20.93 14.52
N HIS A 276 22.66 -21.38 15.48
CA HIS A 276 22.19 -22.78 15.52
C HIS A 276 21.35 -23.15 14.31
N LEU A 277 20.56 -22.21 13.76
CA LEU A 277 19.81 -22.45 12.54
C LEU A 277 20.74 -22.74 11.34
N LEU A 278 21.82 -21.97 11.20
CA LEU A 278 22.80 -22.12 10.11
C LEU A 278 23.66 -23.38 10.25
N ILE A 279 24.24 -23.56 11.43
CA ILE A 279 25.28 -24.57 11.67
C ILE A 279 24.69 -25.92 12.11
N GLY A 280 23.47 -25.92 12.64
CA GLY A 280 22.84 -27.10 13.20
C GLY A 280 23.55 -27.56 14.49
N ASN A 281 23.85 -28.86 14.58
CA ASN A 281 24.41 -29.49 15.78
C ASN A 281 25.93 -29.75 15.67
N ASP A 282 26.63 -29.09 14.76
CA ASP A 282 28.09 -29.21 14.63
C ASP A 282 28.80 -28.41 15.72
N ASN A 283 29.16 -29.10 16.81
CA ASN A 283 29.84 -28.51 17.97
C ASN A 283 31.21 -27.87 17.61
N GLU A 284 31.89 -28.35 16.58
CA GLU A 284 33.16 -27.76 16.16
C GLU A 284 32.91 -26.41 15.47
N ALA A 285 31.97 -26.37 14.52
CA ALA A 285 31.60 -25.13 13.85
C ALA A 285 30.98 -24.10 14.83
N LEU A 286 30.19 -24.55 15.82
CA LEU A 286 29.62 -23.69 16.85
C LEU A 286 30.67 -22.98 17.74
N THR A 287 31.91 -23.50 17.80
CA THR A 287 32.99 -22.97 18.65
C THR A 287 34.25 -22.59 17.86
N GLN A 288 34.12 -22.40 16.54
CA GLN A 288 35.26 -22.20 15.66
C GLN A 288 36.02 -20.89 15.97
N TYR A 289 35.30 -19.79 16.17
CA TYR A 289 35.89 -18.46 16.36
C TYR A 289 36.52 -18.32 17.73
N SER A 290 35.85 -18.72 18.80
CA SER A 290 36.43 -18.68 20.16
C SER A 290 37.74 -19.47 20.20
N ARG A 291 37.76 -20.69 19.62
CA ARG A 291 39.01 -21.46 19.47
C ARG A 291 40.07 -20.65 18.72
N GLN A 292 39.78 -20.14 17.52
CA GLN A 292 40.74 -19.39 16.71
C GLN A 292 41.31 -18.14 17.42
N TYR A 293 40.46 -17.35 18.07
CA TYR A 293 40.86 -16.11 18.73
C TYR A 293 41.64 -16.37 20.03
N VAL A 294 41.26 -17.40 20.79
CA VAL A 294 42.01 -17.85 21.98
C VAL A 294 43.38 -18.38 21.57
N TYR A 295 43.48 -19.24 20.54
CA TYR A 295 44.78 -19.75 20.07
C TYR A 295 45.70 -18.67 19.52
N SER A 296 45.15 -17.63 18.89
CA SER A 296 45.94 -16.54 18.32
C SER A 296 46.26 -15.40 19.29
N GLY A 297 45.73 -15.44 20.53
CA GLY A 297 45.94 -14.39 21.53
C GLY A 297 45.41 -13.01 21.14
N LYS A 298 44.46 -12.97 20.19
CA LYS A 298 43.90 -11.72 19.65
C LYS A 298 42.71 -11.24 20.49
N SER A 299 42.51 -9.94 20.54
CA SER A 299 41.27 -9.34 21.07
C SER A 299 40.10 -9.55 20.10
N SER A 300 38.88 -9.38 20.62
CA SER A 300 37.65 -9.47 19.80
C SER A 300 37.71 -8.47 18.64
N PRO A 301 37.29 -8.86 17.43
CA PRO A 301 37.21 -7.95 16.30
C PRO A 301 36.05 -6.94 16.44
N ILE A 302 35.08 -7.20 17.32
CA ILE A 302 33.95 -6.31 17.62
C ILE A 302 34.10 -5.80 19.05
N GLN A 303 34.12 -4.47 19.19
CA GLN A 303 34.54 -3.79 20.42
C GLN A 303 33.69 -4.15 21.67
N ASP A 304 32.38 -4.34 21.50
CA ASP A 304 31.43 -4.57 22.58
C ASP A 304 31.06 -6.06 22.76
N VAL A 305 31.86 -6.96 22.19
CA VAL A 305 31.66 -8.41 22.30
C VAL A 305 32.88 -9.06 22.93
N ALA A 306 32.69 -9.73 24.06
CA ALA A 306 33.76 -10.42 24.78
C ALA A 306 34.01 -11.84 24.21
N ILE A 307 35.27 -12.24 24.09
CA ILE A 307 35.68 -13.55 23.51
C ILE A 307 35.23 -14.73 24.37
N ASP A 308 35.22 -14.55 25.69
CA ASP A 308 34.83 -15.57 26.66
C ASP A 308 33.31 -15.67 26.86
N GLY A 309 32.53 -14.86 26.14
CA GLY A 309 31.07 -14.89 26.20
C GLY A 309 30.47 -16.05 25.41
N VAL A 310 29.40 -16.65 25.95
CA VAL A 310 28.61 -17.73 25.31
C VAL A 310 28.07 -17.34 23.92
N PHE A 311 27.98 -16.04 23.64
CA PHE A 311 27.45 -15.51 22.38
C PHE A 311 28.53 -15.18 21.34
N PHE A 312 29.83 -15.28 21.69
CA PHE A 312 30.93 -14.78 20.85
C PHE A 312 30.91 -15.40 19.45
N ASP A 313 30.97 -16.73 19.35
CA ASP A 313 30.99 -17.43 18.07
C ASP A 313 29.78 -17.10 17.19
N ALA A 314 28.58 -17.08 17.79
CA ALA A 314 27.35 -16.79 17.09
C ALA A 314 27.33 -15.35 16.54
N ILE A 315 27.80 -14.38 17.33
CA ILE A 315 27.86 -12.98 16.89
C ILE A 315 28.88 -12.80 15.77
N ILE A 316 30.08 -13.37 15.90
CA ILE A 316 31.10 -13.28 14.84
C ILE A 316 30.61 -13.93 13.56
N GLY A 317 30.09 -15.17 13.65
CA GLY A 317 29.62 -15.90 12.48
C GLY A 317 28.51 -15.18 11.73
N LEU A 318 27.50 -14.65 12.43
CA LEU A 318 26.39 -13.95 11.76
C LEU A 318 26.73 -12.57 11.21
N VAL A 319 27.75 -11.92 11.76
CA VAL A 319 28.29 -10.68 11.17
C VAL A 319 29.11 -10.98 9.93
N GLU A 320 29.93 -12.05 9.96
CA GLU A 320 30.73 -12.49 8.81
C GLU A 320 29.84 -12.92 7.62
N GLU A 321 28.75 -13.64 7.90
CA GLU A 321 27.76 -14.08 6.90
C GLU A 321 26.76 -12.97 6.48
N ASP A 322 26.94 -11.72 6.93
CA ASP A 322 26.05 -10.57 6.66
C ASP A 322 24.56 -10.83 7.00
N VAL A 323 24.32 -11.65 8.02
CA VAL A 323 22.96 -11.96 8.51
C VAL A 323 22.49 -10.88 9.46
N ILE A 324 23.24 -10.62 10.54
CA ILE A 324 22.95 -9.56 11.50
C ILE A 324 24.01 -8.45 11.33
N PRO A 325 23.63 -7.27 10.82
CA PRO A 325 24.59 -6.20 10.56
C PRO A 325 25.05 -5.53 11.87
N LEU A 326 26.27 -4.99 11.85
CA LEU A 326 26.77 -4.09 12.90
C LEU A 326 26.05 -2.74 12.84
N ILE A 327 25.83 -2.15 14.02
CA ILE A 327 25.33 -0.78 14.14
C ILE A 327 26.50 0.17 13.84
N ASP A 328 26.26 1.08 12.90
CA ASP A 328 27.24 2.02 12.35
C ASP A 328 28.54 1.34 11.85
N GLY A 329 28.47 0.05 11.49
CA GLY A 329 29.61 -0.73 11.03
C GLY A 329 30.69 -1.01 12.10
N ARG A 330 30.38 -0.79 13.40
CA ARG A 330 31.38 -0.88 14.48
C ARG A 330 30.96 -1.71 15.69
N LEU A 331 29.72 -1.52 16.16
CA LEU A 331 29.23 -2.13 17.40
C LEU A 331 28.16 -3.16 17.08
N PHE A 332 28.11 -4.24 17.87
CA PHE A 332 27.03 -5.21 17.75
C PHE A 332 25.81 -4.83 18.59
N MET A 333 26.00 -4.16 19.73
CA MET A 333 25.01 -3.90 20.78
C MET A 333 24.26 -5.17 21.24
N PRO A 334 24.94 -6.09 21.97
CA PRO A 334 24.39 -7.39 22.36
C PRO A 334 23.04 -7.33 23.08
N ASP A 335 22.86 -6.35 23.96
CA ASP A 335 21.67 -6.16 24.79
C ASP A 335 20.58 -5.30 24.11
N GLY A 336 20.78 -4.91 22.85
CA GLY A 336 19.80 -4.14 22.08
C GLY A 336 18.52 -4.95 21.83
N ASP A 337 17.38 -4.26 21.89
CA ASP A 337 16.08 -4.86 21.61
C ASP A 337 15.97 -5.27 20.13
N VAL A 338 15.22 -6.35 19.88
CA VAL A 338 14.96 -6.87 18.54
C VAL A 338 13.49 -6.70 18.19
N SER A 339 13.21 -6.03 17.07
CA SER A 339 11.85 -5.93 16.53
C SER A 339 11.47 -7.18 15.75
N GLY A 340 10.17 -7.40 15.55
CA GLY A 340 9.70 -8.57 14.81
C GLY A 340 10.16 -8.58 13.35
N LEU A 341 10.20 -7.39 12.73
CA LEU A 341 10.68 -7.23 11.36
C LEU A 341 12.18 -7.52 11.25
N ASP A 342 13.00 -6.99 12.17
CA ASP A 342 14.45 -7.22 12.15
C ASP A 342 14.76 -8.72 12.25
N PHE A 343 14.17 -9.41 13.23
CA PHE A 343 14.38 -10.84 13.38
C PHE A 343 13.90 -11.63 12.16
N TYR A 344 12.75 -11.28 11.59
CA TYR A 344 12.24 -11.94 10.39
C TYR A 344 13.16 -11.78 9.19
N GLU A 345 13.70 -10.58 8.96
CA GLU A 345 14.66 -10.35 7.87
C GLU A 345 15.95 -11.16 8.09
N TRP A 346 16.48 -11.19 9.30
CA TRP A 346 17.67 -11.99 9.64
C TRP A 346 17.40 -13.50 9.50
N LEU A 347 16.22 -13.95 9.92
CA LEU A 347 15.78 -15.34 9.78
C LEU A 347 15.72 -15.76 8.31
N LYS A 348 15.12 -14.94 7.43
CA LYS A 348 15.05 -15.27 5.99
C LYS A 348 16.42 -15.26 5.33
N LYS A 349 17.33 -14.38 5.75
CA LYS A 349 18.73 -14.41 5.30
C LYS A 349 19.41 -15.71 5.74
N ALA A 350 19.32 -16.05 7.02
CA ALA A 350 19.93 -17.26 7.57
C ALA A 350 19.39 -18.54 6.91
N ASP A 351 18.07 -18.65 6.78
CA ASP A 351 17.41 -19.80 6.13
C ASP A 351 17.85 -19.98 4.66
N GLY A 352 18.21 -18.89 3.97
CA GLY A 352 18.71 -18.94 2.59
C GLY A 352 20.19 -19.34 2.46
N LEU A 353 20.97 -19.31 3.54
CA LEU A 353 22.39 -19.71 3.56
C LEU A 353 22.60 -21.17 3.98
N ARG A 354 21.57 -21.79 4.58
CA ARG A 354 21.56 -23.19 5.01
C ARG A 354 21.33 -24.13 3.82
#